data_AF-A0A453MJI8-F1
#
_entry.id   AF-A0A453MJI8-F1
#
_cell.length_a   1.000
_cell.length_b   1.000
_cell.length_c   1.000
_cell.angle_alpha   90.00
_cell.angle_beta   90.00
_cell.angle_gamma   90.00
#
_symmetry.space_group_name_H-M   'P 1'
#
loop_
_entity.id
_entity.type
_entity.pdbx_description
1 polymer ?
#
loop_
_entity_poly.entity_id
_entity_poly.type
_entity_poly.pdbx_seq_one_letter_code
_entity_poly.pdbx_strand_id
1 'polypeptide(L)'
;QMRPSYNPRGMHHDSNITTHAITQIWHQNGMCPENTIPIRRTKEEDLLRASSIRRFGKKMPRSIPHLNPTNDTDTPNILRGHQHAVASAQYDKCYGTKSTFNLWKPWIARGNDFSLTQFWITGGSYNGNSLNTIEAGWQVYPNLYSDSNTRLFIYWTRDAYQSTGCYNLLCSGFIQTSNQITIGGSISPMSTYGGTQYDIDILVWKDQAGGNWWLQVGGDYVGYWPSSIFSYLADSASTVMWGGEVFSPDAGQTSTHMGSGHFPNEGFGKASHIKNIQVVDSSNCLNPPSDVGLITEQNNCYNVQSDTYGDWGTYIYYGGPGNNHNCP
;
A
#
# COMPACT_ATOMS: atom_id res chain seq x y z
N GLN A 1 4.74 0.74 23.41
CA GLN A 1 5.46 -0.53 23.18
C GLN A 1 6.59 -0.26 22.19
N MET A 2 7.82 -0.74 22.40
CA MET A 2 8.95 -0.48 21.47
C MET A 2 9.22 -1.63 20.49
N ARG A 3 8.70 -2.83 20.78
CA ARG A 3 8.80 -4.03 19.94
C ARG A 3 7.54 -4.90 20.12
N PRO A 4 7.11 -5.66 19.09
CA PRO A 4 6.02 -6.61 19.24
C PRO A 4 6.33 -7.65 20.30
N SER A 5 5.31 -8.16 20.99
CA SER A 5 5.46 -9.27 21.92
C SER A 5 5.72 -10.58 21.17
N TYR A 6 5.02 -10.78 20.04
CA TYR A 6 5.20 -11.96 19.20
C TYR A 6 5.20 -11.62 17.71
N ASN A 7 6.03 -12.35 17.00
CA ASN A 7 6.08 -12.41 15.54
C ASN A 7 5.17 -13.52 15.03
N PRO A 8 4.55 -13.40 13.84
CA PRO A 8 3.88 -14.51 13.20
C PRO A 8 4.86 -15.67 12.96
N ARG A 9 4.40 -16.90 13.20
CA ARG A 9 5.12 -18.13 12.81
C ARG A 9 5.16 -18.24 11.28
N GLY A 10 6.21 -18.86 10.76
CA GLY A 10 6.44 -18.93 9.31
C GLY A 10 7.23 -17.75 8.73
N MET A 11 7.67 -16.80 9.57
CA MET A 11 8.66 -15.77 9.19
C MET A 11 10.08 -16.33 8.96
N HIS A 12 10.24 -17.65 8.74
CA HIS A 12 11.57 -18.24 8.54
C HIS A 12 12.28 -17.53 7.39
N HIS A 13 13.49 -17.04 7.67
CA HIS A 13 14.40 -16.51 6.69
C HIS A 13 14.74 -17.63 5.71
N ASP A 14 14.11 -17.62 4.53
CA ASP A 14 14.72 -18.22 3.36
C ASP A 14 15.90 -17.34 2.94
N SER A 15 16.99 -17.52 3.69
CA SER A 15 18.33 -17.17 3.29
C SER A 15 18.65 -17.89 1.97
N ASN A 16 18.69 -17.13 0.87
CA ASN A 16 19.64 -17.26 -0.27
C ASN A 16 19.27 -16.40 -1.49
N ILE A 17 18.25 -15.53 -1.41
CA ILE A 17 18.14 -14.41 -2.35
C ILE A 17 18.72 -13.21 -1.65
N THR A 18 19.82 -12.66 -2.17
CA THR A 18 20.31 -11.34 -1.78
C THR A 18 19.20 -10.32 -2.04
N THR A 19 18.37 -10.07 -1.04
CA THR A 19 17.53 -8.87 -1.01
C THR A 19 18.51 -7.72 -0.97
N HIS A 20 18.71 -7.07 -2.11
CA HIS A 20 19.50 -5.86 -2.19
C HIS A 20 18.99 -4.92 -1.10
N ALA A 21 19.89 -4.53 -0.17
CA ALA A 21 19.50 -3.73 0.97
C ALA A 21 18.80 -2.47 0.46
N ILE A 22 17.52 -2.33 0.80
CA ILE A 22 16.76 -1.14 0.42
C ILE A 22 17.30 0.00 1.23
N THR A 23 17.63 1.06 0.51
CA THR A 23 18.19 2.27 1.10
C THR A 23 17.19 3.40 0.93
N GLN A 24 17.27 4.35 1.83
CA GLN A 24 16.58 5.61 1.68
C GLN A 24 17.62 6.70 1.45
N ILE A 25 17.30 7.67 0.58
CA ILE A 25 18.27 8.71 0.15
C ILE A 25 18.86 9.46 1.36
N TRP A 26 18.10 9.63 2.44
CA TRP A 26 18.57 10.33 3.63
C TRP A 26 19.71 9.62 4.37
N HIS A 27 19.88 8.29 4.21
CA HIS A 27 20.99 7.54 4.79
C HIS A 27 22.36 8.00 4.27
N GLN A 28 22.40 8.61 3.08
CA GLN A 28 23.62 9.21 2.52
C GLN A 28 24.06 10.46 3.29
N ASN A 29 23.14 11.11 4.01
CA ASN A 29 23.37 12.35 4.74
C ASN A 29 23.57 12.12 6.26
N GLY A 30 23.63 10.86 6.70
CA GLY A 30 23.90 10.50 8.09
C GLY A 30 22.92 9.48 8.66
N MET A 31 22.94 9.35 9.98
CA MET A 31 22.11 8.41 10.74
C MET A 31 21.17 9.15 11.70
N CYS A 32 20.02 8.55 11.97
CA CYS A 32 19.11 9.05 12.98
C CYS A 32 19.56 8.57 14.38
N PRO A 33 19.77 9.47 15.36
CA PRO A 33 20.24 9.10 16.68
C PRO A 33 19.36 8.05 17.37
N GLU A 34 19.95 7.26 18.25
CA GLU A 34 19.21 6.34 19.11
C GLU A 34 18.11 7.08 19.89
N ASN A 35 16.99 6.40 20.14
CA ASN A 35 15.81 6.95 20.82
C ASN A 35 15.14 8.14 20.11
N THR A 36 15.45 8.38 18.84
CA THR A 36 14.75 9.35 17.99
C THR A 36 14.20 8.66 16.73
N ILE A 37 13.29 9.32 16.01
CA ILE A 37 12.77 8.82 14.73
C ILE A 37 13.04 9.84 13.63
N PRO A 38 13.36 9.41 12.40
CA PRO A 38 13.48 10.32 11.28
C PRO A 38 12.08 10.69 10.78
N ILE A 39 11.87 11.98 10.55
CA ILE A 39 10.58 12.54 10.08
C ILE A 39 10.84 13.37 8.84
N ARG A 40 10.12 13.11 7.75
CA ARG A 40 10.12 13.99 6.57
C ARG A 40 9.52 15.34 6.95
N ARG A 41 10.30 16.40 6.77
CA ARG A 41 9.82 17.78 6.97
C ARG A 41 8.77 18.15 5.91
N THR A 42 7.61 18.62 6.35
CA THR A 42 6.63 19.30 5.50
C THR A 42 7.05 20.75 5.29
N LYS A 43 7.08 21.20 4.04
CA LYS A 43 7.45 22.58 3.69
C LYS A 43 6.21 23.42 3.39
N GLU A 44 6.37 24.75 3.39
CA GLU A 44 5.30 25.68 3.00
C GLU A 44 4.76 25.39 1.59
N GLU A 45 5.65 25.12 0.63
CA GLU A 45 5.30 24.73 -0.75
C GLU A 45 4.42 23.46 -0.80
N ASP A 46 4.60 22.52 0.14
CA ASP A 46 3.76 21.32 0.24
C ASP A 46 2.32 21.69 0.64
N LEU A 47 2.16 22.65 1.54
CA LEU A 47 0.86 23.11 2.03
C LEU A 47 0.12 23.97 1.00
N LEU A 48 0.85 24.79 0.23
CA LEU A 48 0.26 25.69 -0.78
C LEU A 48 -0.34 24.93 -1.98
N ARG A 49 0.11 23.70 -2.26
CA ARG A 49 -0.51 22.84 -3.29
C ARG A 49 -1.79 22.16 -2.83
N ALA A 50 -1.99 22.04 -1.51
CA ALA A 50 -3.21 21.48 -0.98
C ALA A 50 -4.37 22.45 -1.25
N SER A 51 -5.53 21.93 -1.68
CA SER A 51 -6.72 22.76 -1.84
C SER A 51 -7.20 23.38 -0.51
N SER A 52 -6.75 22.82 0.62
CA SER A 52 -6.97 23.33 1.97
C SER A 52 -5.95 22.71 2.93
N ILE A 53 -5.41 23.51 3.85
CA ILE A 53 -4.55 23.04 4.95
C ILE A 53 -5.24 21.94 5.76
N ARG A 54 -6.55 22.06 6.01
CA ARG A 54 -7.33 21.06 6.77
C ARG A 54 -7.43 19.71 6.04
N ARG A 55 -7.27 19.70 4.72
CA ARG A 55 -7.33 18.50 3.87
C ARG A 55 -5.95 17.99 3.46
N PHE A 56 -4.86 18.69 3.78
CA PHE A 56 -3.53 18.24 3.41
C PHE A 56 -3.24 16.85 3.98
N GLY A 57 -2.83 15.93 3.11
CA GLY A 57 -2.55 14.55 3.47
C GLY A 57 -3.78 13.68 3.74
N LYS A 58 -5.02 14.15 3.57
CA LYS A 58 -6.23 13.33 3.75
C LYS A 58 -6.75 12.79 2.42
N LYS A 59 -7.12 11.50 2.39
CA LYS A 59 -7.89 10.89 1.28
C LYS A 59 -9.34 11.36 1.34
N MET A 60 -10.02 11.34 0.19
CA MET A 60 -11.46 11.62 0.11
C MET A 60 -12.27 10.36 0.46
N PRO A 61 -13.54 10.48 0.85
CA PRO A 61 -14.44 9.34 1.01
C PRO A 61 -14.43 8.39 -0.21
N ARG A 62 -14.66 7.09 0.02
CA ARG A 62 -14.76 6.03 -1.01
C ARG A 62 -13.51 5.82 -1.90
N SER A 63 -12.32 5.87 -1.30
CA SER A 63 -11.03 5.65 -1.99
C SER A 63 -10.57 4.17 -2.08
N ILE A 64 -11.39 3.17 -1.71
CA ILE A 64 -11.00 1.74 -1.78
C ILE A 64 -11.82 1.04 -2.88
N PRO A 65 -11.23 0.09 -3.63
CA PRO A 65 -11.96 -0.73 -4.59
C PRO A 65 -13.05 -1.60 -3.93
N HIS A 66 -14.19 -1.73 -4.60
CA HIS A 66 -15.30 -2.57 -4.15
C HIS A 66 -15.41 -3.84 -5.00
N LEU A 67 -15.54 -5.01 -4.36
CA LEU A 67 -15.77 -6.31 -5.04
C LEU A 67 -17.14 -6.38 -5.73
N ASN A 68 -18.14 -5.70 -5.18
CA ASN A 68 -19.46 -5.59 -5.77
C ASN A 68 -19.63 -4.17 -6.30
N PRO A 69 -19.50 -3.93 -7.61
CA PRO A 69 -20.15 -2.78 -8.21
C PRO A 69 -21.64 -3.07 -8.06
N THR A 70 -22.25 -2.55 -6.99
CA THR A 70 -23.69 -2.37 -7.04
C THR A 70 -23.96 -1.62 -8.34
N ASN A 71 -24.84 -2.15 -9.20
CA ASN A 71 -25.48 -1.44 -10.31
C ASN A 71 -26.34 -0.30 -9.73
N ASP A 72 -25.71 0.52 -8.89
CA ASP A 72 -26.27 1.70 -8.31
C ASP A 72 -26.02 2.75 -9.37
N THR A 73 -27.04 2.99 -10.19
CA THR A 73 -27.07 4.10 -11.14
C THR A 73 -26.86 5.47 -10.45
N ASP A 74 -26.85 5.47 -9.11
CA ASP A 74 -26.50 6.56 -8.21
C ASP A 74 -25.12 6.41 -7.53
N THR A 75 -24.15 5.66 -8.07
CA THR A 75 -22.75 5.85 -7.63
C THR A 75 -22.38 7.31 -7.87
N PRO A 76 -22.25 8.15 -6.83
CA PRO A 76 -21.90 9.54 -6.99
C PRO A 76 -20.50 9.60 -7.59
N ASN A 77 -20.16 10.74 -8.20
CA ASN A 77 -18.87 11.13 -8.80
C ASN A 77 -17.58 10.87 -7.96
N ILE A 78 -17.63 10.10 -6.88
CA ILE A 78 -16.57 9.89 -5.88
C ILE A 78 -15.56 8.81 -6.35
N LEU A 79 -15.95 7.87 -7.21
CA LEU A 79 -14.99 7.01 -7.94
C LEU A 79 -14.34 7.73 -9.13
N ARG A 80 -14.72 8.98 -9.46
CA ARG A 80 -14.08 9.70 -10.58
C ARG A 80 -12.60 9.88 -10.29
N GLY A 81 -11.80 9.14 -11.04
CA GLY A 81 -10.36 9.27 -11.08
C GLY A 81 -9.58 8.12 -10.48
N HIS A 82 -10.18 7.30 -9.59
CA HIS A 82 -9.51 6.14 -9.03
C HIS A 82 -9.69 4.92 -9.95
N GLN A 83 -8.59 4.27 -10.31
CA GLN A 83 -8.56 3.03 -11.11
C GLN A 83 -7.66 2.03 -10.40
N HIS A 84 -8.10 0.78 -10.31
CA HIS A 84 -7.47 -0.27 -9.52
C HIS A 84 -7.14 -1.49 -10.36
N ALA A 85 -6.11 -2.20 -9.95
CA ALA A 85 -5.81 -3.54 -10.41
C ALA A 85 -5.32 -4.35 -9.20
N VAL A 86 -6.23 -5.05 -8.54
CA VAL A 86 -5.99 -5.64 -7.21
C VAL A 86 -6.51 -7.07 -7.11
N ALA A 87 -5.82 -7.88 -6.31
CA ALA A 87 -6.32 -9.12 -5.75
C ALA A 87 -6.95 -8.88 -4.37
N SER A 88 -7.99 -9.64 -4.03
CA SER A 88 -8.78 -9.49 -2.81
C SER A 88 -9.10 -10.84 -2.19
N ALA A 89 -8.94 -10.96 -0.87
CA ALA A 89 -9.33 -12.14 -0.10
C ALA A 89 -10.18 -11.75 1.11
N GLN A 90 -11.25 -12.50 1.34
CA GLN A 90 -12.17 -12.31 2.47
C GLN A 90 -11.97 -13.40 3.52
N TYR A 91 -12.13 -13.03 4.78
CA TYR A 91 -11.95 -13.88 5.94
C TYR A 91 -12.99 -13.57 7.00
N ASP A 92 -13.38 -14.58 7.78
CA ASP A 92 -14.12 -14.34 9.02
C ASP A 92 -13.27 -13.55 10.02
N LYS A 93 -11.99 -13.94 10.14
CA LYS A 93 -10.98 -13.25 10.95
C LYS A 93 -9.60 -13.35 10.30
N CYS A 94 -8.98 -12.22 10.07
CA CYS A 94 -7.61 -12.09 9.61
C CYS A 94 -6.84 -11.13 10.55
N TYR A 95 -5.59 -11.45 10.85
CA TYR A 95 -4.77 -10.72 11.80
C TYR A 95 -3.57 -10.04 11.14
N GLY A 96 -3.52 -9.98 9.81
CA GLY A 96 -2.42 -9.34 9.10
C GLY A 96 -2.15 -9.91 7.73
N THR A 97 -1.18 -9.31 7.04
CA THR A 97 -0.64 -9.83 5.79
C THR A 97 0.84 -9.50 5.65
N LYS A 98 1.58 -10.43 5.04
CA LYS A 98 2.94 -10.24 4.54
C LYS A 98 2.93 -10.37 3.03
N SER A 99 3.68 -9.53 2.33
CA SER A 99 3.95 -9.70 0.90
C SER A 99 5.28 -9.06 0.50
N THR A 100 5.85 -9.55 -0.60
CA THR A 100 7.04 -9.01 -1.25
C THR A 100 6.63 -8.14 -2.43
N PHE A 101 6.95 -6.84 -2.37
CA PHE A 101 6.52 -5.82 -3.31
C PHE A 101 7.64 -5.43 -4.27
N ASN A 102 7.39 -5.55 -5.56
CA ASN A 102 8.32 -5.09 -6.58
C ASN A 102 8.35 -3.55 -6.68
N LEU A 103 9.53 -2.96 -6.81
CA LEU A 103 9.74 -1.52 -6.75
C LEU A 103 9.88 -0.90 -8.14
N TRP A 104 9.03 0.09 -8.45
CA TRP A 104 9.07 0.85 -9.69
C TRP A 104 8.96 2.35 -9.45
N LYS A 105 9.36 3.12 -10.47
CA LYS A 105 9.12 4.56 -10.57
C LYS A 105 8.16 4.82 -11.73
N PRO A 106 6.84 4.69 -11.53
CA PRO A 106 5.87 4.94 -12.58
C PRO A 106 5.97 6.36 -13.13
N TRP A 107 5.67 6.51 -14.42
CA TRP A 107 5.44 7.83 -15.02
C TRP A 107 4.13 8.42 -14.48
N ILE A 108 4.19 9.65 -13.99
CA ILE A 108 3.02 10.39 -13.54
C ILE A 108 2.71 11.47 -14.58
N ALA A 109 1.56 11.37 -15.24
CA ALA A 109 1.22 12.24 -16.36
C ALA A 109 0.92 13.68 -15.93
N ARG A 110 0.34 13.86 -14.73
CA ARG A 110 -0.08 15.18 -14.22
C ARG A 110 0.31 15.36 -12.77
N GLY A 111 0.62 16.58 -12.35
CA GLY A 111 1.10 16.86 -10.99
C GLY A 111 0.10 16.54 -9.87
N ASN A 112 -1.20 16.45 -10.19
CA ASN A 112 -2.30 16.07 -9.30
C ASN A 112 -2.66 14.58 -9.36
N ASP A 113 -2.02 13.80 -10.24
CA ASP A 113 -2.16 12.35 -10.29
C ASP A 113 -1.28 11.69 -9.21
N PHE A 114 -1.61 10.44 -8.88
CA PHE A 114 -0.70 9.54 -8.18
C PHE A 114 -0.78 8.12 -8.70
N SER A 115 0.27 7.36 -8.45
CA SER A 115 0.29 5.90 -8.62
C SER A 115 0.90 5.27 -7.39
N LEU A 116 0.27 4.23 -6.88
CA LEU A 116 0.72 3.50 -5.71
C LEU A 116 0.59 2.00 -5.88
N THR A 117 1.39 1.27 -5.10
CA THR A 117 1.26 -0.16 -4.88
C THR A 117 1.17 -0.40 -3.39
N GLN A 118 0.17 -1.18 -2.96
CA GLN A 118 -0.06 -1.41 -1.54
C GLN A 118 -0.80 -2.70 -1.25
N PHE A 119 -0.92 -2.99 0.05
CA PHE A 119 -2.06 -3.75 0.55
C PHE A 119 -3.01 -2.87 1.36
N TRP A 120 -4.27 -3.31 1.43
CA TRP A 120 -5.30 -2.79 2.33
C TRP A 120 -5.70 -3.89 3.29
N ILE A 121 -5.70 -3.60 4.59
CA ILE A 121 -6.30 -4.45 5.63
C ILE A 121 -7.55 -3.72 6.13
N THR A 122 -8.72 -4.34 6.00
CA THR A 122 -10.00 -3.69 6.27
C THR A 122 -10.90 -4.50 7.21
N GLY A 123 -11.75 -3.78 7.94
CA GLY A 123 -12.84 -4.34 8.75
C GLY A 123 -13.98 -3.33 8.91
N GLY A 124 -15.22 -3.81 9.03
CA GLY A 124 -16.41 -2.95 9.06
C GLY A 124 -16.95 -2.64 7.66
N SER A 125 -17.67 -1.52 7.49
CA SER A 125 -18.32 -1.20 6.22
C SER A 125 -18.37 0.29 5.91
N TYR A 126 -18.31 0.63 4.61
CA TYR A 126 -18.62 1.96 4.10
C TYR A 126 -20.04 2.40 4.48
N ASN A 127 -20.99 1.46 4.46
CA ASN A 127 -22.37 1.72 4.89
C ASN A 127 -22.36 1.98 6.39
N GLY A 128 -22.70 3.21 6.78
CA GLY A 128 -22.64 3.67 8.17
C GLY A 128 -21.29 4.23 8.61
N ASN A 129 -20.37 4.55 7.69
CA ASN A 129 -19.09 5.22 7.96
C ASN A 129 -18.24 4.50 9.03
N SER A 130 -18.26 3.18 9.01
CA SER A 130 -17.72 2.36 10.09
C SER A 130 -16.48 1.57 9.65
N LEU A 131 -16.10 1.68 8.37
CA LEU A 131 -14.95 1.03 7.79
C LEU A 131 -13.65 1.50 8.43
N ASN A 132 -12.88 0.53 8.90
CA ASN A 132 -11.52 0.70 9.37
C ASN A 132 -10.57 0.19 8.28
N THR A 133 -9.46 0.92 8.07
CA THR A 133 -8.45 0.55 7.08
C THR A 133 -7.06 0.78 7.63
N ILE A 134 -6.14 -0.14 7.35
CA ILE A 134 -4.68 0.07 7.38
C ILE A 134 -4.14 -0.16 5.98
N GLU A 135 -3.32 0.77 5.51
CA GLU A 135 -2.72 0.80 4.17
C GLU A 135 -1.21 0.95 4.31
N ALA A 136 -0.45 0.13 3.59
CA ALA A 136 1.00 0.24 3.54
C ALA A 136 1.54 -0.23 2.19
N GLY A 137 2.56 0.48 1.70
CA GLY A 137 3.17 0.20 0.41
C GLY A 137 4.13 1.29 -0.03
N TRP A 138 4.24 1.48 -1.34
CA TRP A 138 5.00 2.58 -1.95
C TRP A 138 4.14 3.37 -2.93
N GLN A 139 4.45 4.65 -3.10
CA GLN A 139 3.75 5.53 -4.03
C GLN A 139 4.66 6.57 -4.68
N VAL A 140 4.25 7.06 -5.84
CA VAL A 140 4.75 8.30 -6.45
C VAL A 140 3.60 9.29 -6.47
N TYR A 141 3.71 10.35 -5.66
CA TYR A 141 2.64 11.33 -5.48
C TYR A 141 3.19 12.77 -5.46
N PRO A 142 3.39 13.40 -6.64
CA PRO A 142 4.02 14.71 -6.75
C PRO A 142 3.31 15.80 -5.95
N ASN A 143 1.97 15.80 -5.94
CA ASN A 143 1.19 16.76 -5.18
C ASN A 143 1.54 16.74 -3.68
N LEU A 144 1.75 15.55 -3.11
CA LEU A 144 2.06 15.37 -1.69
C LEU A 144 3.54 15.66 -1.37
N TYR A 145 4.46 15.29 -2.26
CA TYR A 145 5.89 15.23 -1.93
C TYR A 145 6.79 16.27 -2.60
N SER A 146 6.27 17.06 -3.56
CA SER A 146 7.05 17.98 -4.41
C SER A 146 8.06 17.31 -5.35
N ASP A 147 7.98 15.99 -5.54
CA ASP A 147 8.87 15.25 -6.44
C ASP A 147 8.22 13.99 -6.99
N SER A 148 8.90 13.34 -7.93
CA SER A 148 8.48 12.07 -8.53
C SER A 148 9.21 10.87 -7.94
N ASN A 149 9.73 10.97 -6.71
CA ASN A 149 10.43 9.84 -6.09
C ASN A 149 9.43 8.81 -5.57
N THR A 150 9.74 7.52 -5.79
CA THR A 150 9.02 6.43 -5.15
C THR A 150 9.30 6.43 -3.65
N ARG A 151 8.24 6.49 -2.85
CA ARG A 151 8.32 6.69 -1.40
C ARG A 151 7.51 5.64 -0.68
N LEU A 152 8.02 5.13 0.44
CA LEU A 152 7.20 4.36 1.37
C LEU A 152 6.07 5.23 1.88
N PHE A 153 4.88 4.67 1.99
CA PHE A 153 3.77 5.35 2.62
C PHE A 153 2.97 4.40 3.50
N ILE A 154 2.25 5.03 4.42
CA ILE A 154 1.18 4.40 5.16
C ILE A 154 -0.04 5.31 5.17
N TYR A 155 -1.21 4.71 5.33
CA TYR A 155 -2.46 5.40 5.62
C TYR A 155 -3.29 4.56 6.59
N TRP A 156 -4.19 5.19 7.34
CA TRP A 156 -5.17 4.48 8.13
C TRP A 156 -6.45 5.31 8.26
N THR A 157 -7.59 4.68 8.51
CA THR A 157 -8.83 5.37 8.89
C THR A 157 -9.67 4.45 9.79
N ARG A 158 -10.53 5.02 10.62
CA ARG A 158 -11.54 4.28 11.41
C ARG A 158 -12.97 4.59 11.01
N ASP A 159 -13.16 5.51 10.08
CA ASP A 159 -14.46 6.10 9.77
C ASP A 159 -14.69 6.26 8.27
N ALA A 160 -14.27 5.28 7.47
CA ALA A 160 -14.47 5.28 6.02
C ALA A 160 -13.97 6.56 5.33
N TYR A 161 -12.82 7.09 5.76
CA TYR A 161 -12.18 8.30 5.23
C TYR A 161 -13.00 9.58 5.41
N GLN A 162 -13.94 9.61 6.36
CA GLN A 162 -14.76 10.81 6.60
C GLN A 162 -13.94 11.90 7.30
N SER A 163 -13.35 11.59 8.45
CA SER A 163 -12.67 12.59 9.28
C SER A 163 -11.31 12.13 9.80
N THR A 164 -11.11 10.82 9.95
CA THR A 164 -9.88 10.23 10.48
C THR A 164 -8.94 9.76 9.38
N GLY A 165 -7.65 9.75 9.72
CA GLY A 165 -6.61 9.34 8.81
C GLY A 165 -5.95 10.47 8.05
N CYS A 166 -4.70 10.23 7.71
CA CYS A 166 -3.90 11.00 6.77
C CYS A 166 -2.70 10.15 6.36
N TYR A 167 -2.00 10.58 5.31
CA TYR A 167 -0.75 9.96 4.91
C TYR A 167 0.34 10.11 5.97
N ASN A 168 1.08 9.03 6.19
CA ASN A 168 2.33 9.02 6.95
C ASN A 168 2.11 9.54 8.39
N LEU A 169 3.04 10.37 8.88
CA LEU A 169 3.00 10.99 10.20
C LEU A 169 2.36 12.39 10.19
N LEU A 170 1.56 12.74 9.15
CA LEU A 170 0.95 14.08 9.04
C LEU A 170 -0.15 14.33 10.10
N CYS A 171 -0.58 13.29 10.80
CA CYS A 171 -1.56 13.32 11.86
C CYS A 171 -1.28 12.15 12.82
N SER A 172 -1.79 12.25 14.05
CA SER A 172 -1.64 11.20 15.05
C SER A 172 -2.37 9.92 14.63
N GLY A 173 -1.80 8.75 14.98
CA GLY A 173 -2.44 7.45 14.78
C GLY A 173 -1.45 6.30 14.62
N PHE A 174 -0.31 6.56 13.97
CA PHE A 174 0.82 5.64 13.93
C PHE A 174 1.92 6.09 14.88
N ILE A 175 2.49 5.16 15.63
CA ILE A 175 3.62 5.39 16.54
C ILE A 175 4.84 4.74 15.90
N GLN A 176 5.69 5.55 15.29
CA GLN A 176 6.97 5.10 14.75
C GLN A 176 7.97 4.87 15.90
N THR A 177 8.73 3.79 15.82
CA THR A 177 9.74 3.39 16.80
C THR A 177 11.11 3.18 16.17
N SER A 178 11.19 2.94 14.86
CA SER A 178 12.45 2.76 14.14
C SER A 178 13.15 4.08 13.86
N ASN A 179 14.46 4.10 14.12
CA ASN A 179 15.38 5.14 13.65
C ASN A 179 16.03 4.80 12.30
N GLN A 180 15.76 3.62 11.73
CA GLN A 180 16.36 3.15 10.46
C GLN A 180 15.50 3.51 9.24
N ILE A 181 14.18 3.54 9.38
CA ILE A 181 13.24 3.77 8.28
C ILE A 181 12.44 5.04 8.52
N THR A 182 12.38 5.92 7.52
CA THR A 182 11.51 7.08 7.45
C THR A 182 10.26 6.76 6.65
N ILE A 183 9.09 6.78 7.28
CA ILE A 183 7.82 6.76 6.54
C ILE A 183 7.67 8.05 5.71
N GLY A 184 7.25 7.92 4.45
CA GLY A 184 7.27 9.03 3.48
C GLY A 184 8.66 9.30 2.89
N GLY A 185 9.70 8.58 3.32
CA GLY A 185 11.04 8.64 2.75
C GLY A 185 11.12 7.96 1.38
N SER A 186 12.00 8.45 0.51
CA SER A 186 12.27 7.81 -0.78
C SER A 186 12.93 6.46 -0.56
N ILE A 187 12.63 5.50 -1.43
CA ILE A 187 13.24 4.17 -1.44
C ILE A 187 14.02 3.96 -2.74
N SER A 188 15.07 3.15 -2.65
CA SER A 188 15.93 2.80 -3.78
C SER A 188 16.68 1.49 -3.51
N PRO A 189 17.16 0.79 -4.55
CA PRO A 189 17.04 1.08 -5.99
C PRO A 189 15.66 0.72 -6.60
N MET A 190 15.46 1.05 -7.89
CA MET A 190 14.23 0.78 -8.66
C MET A 190 14.47 -0.28 -9.73
N SER A 191 13.45 -1.09 -10.01
CA SER A 191 13.49 -2.09 -11.08
C SER A 191 13.57 -1.44 -12.46
N THR A 192 14.12 -2.16 -13.43
CA THR A 192 14.20 -1.72 -14.83
C THR A 192 13.55 -2.73 -15.77
N TYR A 193 12.92 -2.24 -16.84
CA TYR A 193 12.26 -3.10 -17.82
C TYR A 193 13.27 -4.05 -18.49
N GLY A 194 13.01 -5.35 -18.41
CA GLY A 194 13.88 -6.41 -18.91
C GLY A 194 15.24 -6.53 -18.19
N GLY A 195 15.42 -5.82 -17.07
CA GLY A 195 16.68 -5.75 -16.33
C GLY A 195 16.56 -6.19 -14.88
N THR A 196 17.42 -5.63 -14.02
CA THR A 196 17.45 -5.96 -12.59
C THR A 196 16.13 -5.58 -11.92
N GLN A 197 15.59 -6.51 -11.13
CA GLN A 197 14.37 -6.33 -10.33
C GLN A 197 14.74 -6.16 -8.86
N TYR A 198 14.01 -5.29 -8.16
CA TYR A 198 14.19 -5.04 -6.73
C TYR A 198 12.86 -5.12 -6.01
N ASP A 199 12.86 -5.79 -4.87
CA ASP A 199 11.65 -6.06 -4.09
C ASP A 199 11.84 -5.70 -2.61
N ILE A 200 10.73 -5.39 -1.94
CA ILE A 200 10.66 -5.12 -0.51
C ILE A 200 9.64 -5.99 0.20
N ASP A 201 10.02 -6.62 1.30
CA ASP A 201 9.07 -7.28 2.19
C ASP A 201 8.36 -6.25 3.07
N ILE A 202 7.03 -6.29 3.07
CA ILE A 202 6.20 -5.50 4.00
C ILE A 202 5.26 -6.45 4.73
N LEU A 203 5.22 -6.33 6.05
CA LEU A 203 4.35 -7.10 6.93
C LEU A 203 3.59 -6.14 7.84
N VAL A 204 2.27 -6.28 7.89
CA VAL A 204 1.43 -5.70 8.95
C VAL A 204 0.67 -6.81 9.64
N TRP A 205 0.74 -6.87 10.97
CA TRP A 205 0.02 -7.86 11.77
C TRP A 205 -0.39 -7.32 13.13
N LYS A 206 -1.46 -7.87 13.67
CA LYS A 206 -1.93 -7.60 15.02
C LYS A 206 -1.18 -8.49 16.01
N ASP A 207 -0.38 -7.88 16.87
CA ASP A 207 0.26 -8.56 17.99
C ASP A 207 -0.83 -9.03 18.97
N GLN A 208 -1.03 -10.33 19.09
CA GLN A 208 -2.13 -10.90 19.88
C GLN A 208 -2.02 -10.61 21.39
N ALA A 209 -0.80 -10.40 21.90
CA ALA A 209 -0.60 -10.09 23.31
C ALA A 209 -0.69 -8.58 23.59
N GLY A 210 -0.06 -7.75 22.75
CA GLY A 210 -0.06 -6.30 22.89
C GLY A 210 -1.30 -5.60 22.32
N GLY A 211 -2.06 -6.27 21.46
CA GLY A 211 -3.24 -5.76 20.74
C GLY A 211 -2.91 -4.86 19.55
N ASN A 212 -1.71 -4.30 19.47
CA ASN A 212 -1.32 -3.31 18.46
C ASN A 212 -1.08 -3.93 17.07
N TRP A 213 -1.37 -3.17 16.02
CA TRP A 213 -1.01 -3.54 14.65
C TRP A 213 0.39 -3.05 14.34
N TRP A 214 1.35 -3.96 14.24
CA TRP A 214 2.75 -3.67 13.94
C TRP A 214 3.01 -3.63 12.45
N LEU A 215 3.88 -2.72 12.03
CA LEU A 215 4.44 -2.61 10.68
C LEU A 215 5.91 -3.01 10.71
N GLN A 216 6.27 -3.94 9.84
CA GLN A 216 7.64 -4.30 9.51
C GLN A 216 7.90 -4.06 8.02
N VAL A 217 9.07 -3.50 7.72
CA VAL A 217 9.50 -3.22 6.34
C VAL A 217 10.94 -3.70 6.20
N GLY A 218 11.23 -4.58 5.24
CA GLY A 218 12.58 -5.10 5.01
C GLY A 218 13.20 -5.81 6.23
N GLY A 219 12.38 -6.30 7.16
CA GLY A 219 12.82 -6.87 8.45
C GLY A 219 12.85 -5.89 9.63
N ASP A 220 12.84 -4.59 9.39
CA ASP A 220 12.84 -3.56 10.44
C ASP A 220 11.44 -3.31 11.00
N TYR A 221 11.29 -3.36 12.33
CA TYR A 221 10.06 -2.94 13.02
C TYR A 221 9.91 -1.43 12.98
N VAL A 222 9.12 -0.92 12.04
CA VAL A 222 8.98 0.52 11.81
C VAL A 222 8.18 1.19 12.92
N GLY A 223 7.09 0.56 13.36
CA GLY A 223 6.19 1.11 14.36
C GLY A 223 4.85 0.37 14.40
N TYR A 224 3.84 0.98 15.01
CA TYR A 224 2.52 0.35 15.16
C TYR A 224 1.36 1.34 15.21
N TRP A 225 0.17 0.85 14.87
CA TRP A 225 -1.10 1.50 15.19
C TRP A 225 -1.67 0.92 16.48
N PRO A 226 -2.01 1.75 17.48
CA PRO A 226 -2.69 1.29 18.67
C PRO A 226 -4.07 0.71 18.35
N SER A 227 -4.41 -0.46 18.90
CA SER A 227 -5.73 -1.07 18.70
C SER A 227 -6.89 -0.15 19.06
N SER A 228 -6.69 0.74 20.04
CA SER A 228 -7.70 1.65 20.58
C SER A 228 -8.15 2.74 19.61
N ILE A 229 -7.43 2.98 18.51
CA ILE A 229 -7.88 3.93 17.47
C ILE A 229 -8.93 3.31 16.54
N PHE A 230 -9.07 1.98 16.56
CA PHE A 230 -9.98 1.24 15.70
C PHE A 230 -11.25 0.82 16.43
N SER A 231 -12.29 0.53 15.65
CA SER A 231 -13.53 -0.11 16.11
C SER A 231 -13.57 -1.58 15.70
N TYR A 232 -13.46 -1.87 14.40
CA TYR A 232 -13.48 -3.24 13.86
C TYR A 232 -12.10 -3.89 13.88
N LEU A 233 -11.07 -3.18 13.38
CA LEU A 233 -9.69 -3.68 13.43
C LEU A 233 -9.16 -3.77 14.87
N ALA A 234 -9.91 -3.30 15.87
CA ALA A 234 -9.60 -3.58 17.27
C ALA A 234 -9.73 -5.08 17.61
N ASP A 235 -10.59 -5.83 16.91
CA ASP A 235 -10.67 -7.29 17.01
C ASP A 235 -9.82 -7.96 15.92
N SER A 236 -10.25 -7.83 14.66
CA SER A 236 -9.64 -8.47 13.49
C SER A 236 -10.05 -7.79 12.18
N ALA A 237 -9.37 -8.14 11.09
CA ALA A 237 -9.73 -7.75 9.73
C ALA A 237 -10.66 -8.79 9.10
N SER A 238 -11.48 -8.35 8.14
CA SER A 238 -12.38 -9.20 7.35
C SER A 238 -11.97 -9.30 5.88
N THR A 239 -11.21 -8.33 5.37
CA THR A 239 -10.75 -8.35 3.98
C THR A 239 -9.33 -7.81 3.88
N VAL A 240 -8.52 -8.47 3.05
CA VAL A 240 -7.20 -8.00 2.65
C VAL A 240 -7.13 -7.90 1.13
N MET A 241 -6.53 -6.82 0.62
CA MET A 241 -6.33 -6.59 -0.81
C MET A 241 -4.88 -6.25 -1.10
N TRP A 242 -4.39 -6.57 -2.30
CA TRP A 242 -3.03 -6.30 -2.76
C TRP A 242 -3.05 -5.83 -4.21
N GLY A 243 -2.31 -4.79 -4.55
CA GLY A 243 -2.15 -4.38 -5.95
C GLY A 243 -1.90 -2.90 -6.12
N GLY A 244 -2.31 -2.38 -7.29
CA GLY A 244 -2.07 -1.00 -7.69
C GLY A 244 -3.34 -0.14 -7.66
N GLU A 245 -3.14 1.15 -7.42
CA GLU A 245 -4.14 2.20 -7.54
C GLU A 245 -3.51 3.38 -8.28
N VAL A 246 -4.22 3.90 -9.27
CA VAL A 246 -3.94 5.19 -9.90
C VAL A 246 -5.09 6.12 -9.59
N PHE A 247 -4.76 7.37 -9.23
CA PHE A 247 -5.74 8.43 -9.14
C PHE A 247 -5.41 9.54 -10.12
N SER A 248 -6.44 10.01 -10.82
CA SER A 248 -6.37 11.19 -11.67
C SER A 248 -7.68 11.98 -11.60
N PRO A 249 -7.68 13.22 -11.08
CA PRO A 249 -8.92 13.96 -10.82
C PRO A 249 -9.58 14.56 -12.07
N ASP A 250 -8.87 14.59 -13.20
CA ASP A 250 -9.35 15.21 -14.44
C ASP A 250 -10.30 14.27 -15.19
N ALA A 251 -11.23 14.85 -15.97
CA ALA A 251 -12.12 14.07 -16.82
C ALA A 251 -11.34 13.47 -18.02
N GLY A 252 -11.43 12.14 -18.19
CA GLY A 252 -10.83 11.40 -19.29
C GLY A 252 -9.67 10.49 -18.86
N GLN A 253 -9.19 9.68 -19.80
CA GLN A 253 -8.18 8.68 -19.50
C GLN A 253 -6.82 9.32 -19.18
N THR A 254 -6.17 8.86 -18.11
CA THR A 254 -4.81 9.30 -17.75
C THR A 254 -3.76 8.46 -18.46
N SER A 255 -2.62 9.07 -18.79
CA SER A 255 -1.40 8.35 -19.20
C SER A 255 -0.46 8.07 -18.02
N THR A 256 -0.95 8.20 -16.79
CA THR A 256 -0.21 7.82 -15.57
C THR A 256 -0.05 6.30 -15.54
N HIS A 257 1.16 5.84 -15.29
CA HIS A 257 1.43 4.40 -15.24
C HIS A 257 1.03 3.83 -13.88
N MET A 258 0.47 2.62 -13.88
CA MET A 258 0.35 1.80 -12.68
C MET A 258 1.54 0.84 -12.61
N GLY A 259 2.23 0.82 -11.46
CA GLY A 259 3.39 -0.05 -11.29
C GLY A 259 4.52 0.30 -12.25
N SER A 260 4.86 -0.63 -13.15
CA SER A 260 5.86 -0.47 -14.20
C SER A 260 5.32 0.26 -15.42
N GLY A 261 4.00 0.39 -15.55
CA GLY A 261 3.33 0.86 -16.77
C GLY A 261 3.05 -0.25 -17.79
N HIS A 262 3.37 -1.50 -17.47
CA HIS A 262 3.19 -2.65 -18.36
C HIS A 262 2.08 -3.58 -17.87
N PHE A 263 1.47 -4.30 -18.83
CA PHE A 263 0.38 -5.22 -18.53
C PHE A 263 0.89 -6.52 -17.88
N PRO A 264 0.07 -7.18 -17.07
CA PRO A 264 0.46 -8.36 -16.31
C PRO A 264 0.93 -9.54 -17.18
N ASN A 265 0.41 -9.66 -18.41
CA ASN A 265 0.79 -10.71 -19.34
C ASN A 265 2.26 -10.61 -19.83
N GLU A 266 2.93 -9.47 -19.61
CA GLU A 266 4.36 -9.35 -19.91
C GLU A 266 5.25 -10.09 -18.90
N GLY A 267 4.74 -10.41 -17.71
CA GLY A 267 5.39 -11.25 -16.71
C GLY A 267 6.65 -10.67 -16.06
N PHE A 268 7.47 -11.55 -15.48
CA PHE A 268 8.65 -11.18 -14.71
C PHE A 268 9.64 -10.31 -15.49
N GLY A 269 10.21 -9.31 -14.83
CA GLY A 269 11.15 -8.37 -15.43
C GLY A 269 10.49 -7.18 -16.14
N LYS A 270 9.17 -7.22 -16.35
CA LYS A 270 8.44 -6.24 -17.17
C LYS A 270 7.20 -5.72 -16.46
N ALA A 271 6.31 -6.60 -16.05
CA ALA A 271 5.13 -6.26 -15.27
C ALA A 271 5.51 -6.05 -13.79
N SER A 272 4.80 -5.16 -13.10
CA SER A 272 4.90 -5.09 -11.64
C SER A 272 4.30 -6.34 -11.00
N HIS A 273 4.86 -6.73 -9.86
CA HIS A 273 4.39 -7.89 -9.13
C HIS A 273 4.35 -7.67 -7.62
N ILE A 274 3.44 -8.40 -6.99
CA ILE A 274 3.46 -8.66 -5.55
C ILE A 274 3.48 -10.18 -5.41
N LYS A 275 4.49 -10.72 -4.73
CA LYS A 275 4.66 -12.18 -4.54
C LYS A 275 4.74 -12.52 -3.06
N ASN A 276 4.79 -13.81 -2.74
CA ASN A 276 4.77 -14.31 -1.38
C ASN A 276 3.60 -13.73 -0.58
N ILE A 277 2.43 -13.63 -1.22
CA ILE A 277 1.23 -13.11 -0.57
C ILE A 277 0.80 -14.12 0.50
N GLN A 278 0.80 -13.66 1.75
CA GLN A 278 0.43 -14.46 2.91
C GLN A 278 -0.46 -13.64 3.85
N VAL A 279 -1.34 -14.31 4.58
CA VAL A 279 -2.20 -13.74 5.62
C VAL A 279 -1.88 -14.35 6.98
N VAL A 280 -2.08 -13.57 8.04
CA VAL A 280 -1.88 -14.02 9.41
C VAL A 280 -3.20 -14.56 9.96
N ASP A 281 -3.21 -15.84 10.33
CA ASP A 281 -4.38 -16.50 10.89
C ASP A 281 -4.55 -16.26 12.41
N SER A 282 -5.61 -16.83 12.99
CA SER A 282 -5.90 -16.76 14.42
C SER A 282 -4.88 -17.49 15.31
N SER A 283 -4.09 -18.39 14.74
CA SER A 283 -2.99 -19.09 15.41
C SER A 283 -1.65 -18.35 15.27
N ASN A 284 -1.69 -17.10 14.79
CA ASN A 284 -0.54 -16.25 14.51
C ASN A 284 0.46 -16.93 13.57
N CYS A 285 -0.02 -17.61 12.52
CA CYS A 285 0.78 -18.23 11.46
C CYS A 285 0.56 -17.51 10.14
N LEU A 286 1.64 -17.34 9.37
CA LEU A 286 1.58 -16.90 7.98
C LEU A 286 1.19 -18.08 7.08
N ASN A 287 0.08 -17.93 6.37
CA ASN A 287 -0.40 -18.91 5.40
C ASN A 287 -0.69 -18.22 4.06
N PRO A 288 -0.53 -18.90 2.92
CA PRO A 288 -1.04 -18.39 1.66
C PRO A 288 -2.56 -18.21 1.73
N PRO A 289 -3.13 -17.20 1.06
CA PRO A 289 -4.58 -17.05 0.95
C PRO A 289 -5.18 -18.26 0.22
N SER A 290 -6.36 -18.72 0.65
CA SER A 290 -7.01 -19.88 0.03
C SER A 290 -7.46 -19.64 -1.41
N ASP A 291 -7.91 -18.42 -1.70
CA ASP A 291 -8.24 -17.93 -3.04
C ASP A 291 -8.15 -16.39 -3.04
N VAL A 292 -8.02 -15.78 -4.22
CA VAL A 292 -8.05 -14.33 -4.41
C VAL A 292 -8.97 -13.95 -5.58
N GLY A 293 -9.97 -13.12 -5.29
CA GLY A 293 -10.77 -12.46 -6.33
C GLY A 293 -10.00 -11.31 -6.97
N LEU A 294 -10.17 -11.10 -8.27
CA LEU A 294 -9.52 -10.00 -9.01
C LEU A 294 -10.49 -8.84 -9.23
N ILE A 295 -10.02 -7.61 -9.01
CA ILE A 295 -10.79 -6.38 -9.17
C ILE A 295 -10.05 -5.45 -10.12
N THR A 296 -10.74 -5.04 -11.18
CA THR A 296 -10.31 -4.03 -12.14
C THR A 296 -11.53 -3.37 -12.76
N GLU A 297 -11.55 -2.04 -12.86
CA GLU A 297 -12.65 -1.32 -13.51
C GLU A 297 -12.55 -1.37 -15.04
N GLN A 298 -11.34 -1.25 -15.58
CA GLN A 298 -11.07 -1.22 -17.02
C GLN A 298 -9.79 -2.01 -17.34
N ASN A 299 -9.95 -3.30 -17.61
CA ASN A 299 -8.85 -4.24 -17.85
C ASN A 299 -7.94 -3.88 -19.04
N ASN A 300 -8.42 -3.07 -19.99
CA ASN A 300 -7.62 -2.57 -21.10
C ASN A 300 -6.73 -1.38 -20.72
N CYS A 301 -6.92 -0.79 -19.55
CA CYS A 301 -6.20 0.40 -19.07
C CYS A 301 -5.16 0.00 -18.02
N TYR A 302 -5.65 -0.74 -17.01
CA TYR A 302 -4.87 -1.40 -15.98
C TYR A 302 -5.47 -2.78 -15.75
N ASN A 303 -4.63 -3.77 -15.48
CA ASN A 303 -5.10 -5.14 -15.31
C ASN A 303 -4.31 -5.85 -14.22
N VAL A 304 -4.86 -6.94 -13.72
CA VAL A 304 -4.25 -7.81 -12.72
C VAL A 304 -4.47 -9.27 -13.11
N GLN A 305 -3.48 -10.10 -12.84
CA GLN A 305 -3.54 -11.55 -12.97
C GLN A 305 -2.92 -12.16 -11.72
N SER A 306 -3.56 -13.19 -11.17
CA SER A 306 -3.04 -13.98 -10.05
C SER A 306 -2.65 -15.37 -10.50
N ASP A 307 -1.68 -15.95 -9.79
CA ASP A 307 -1.27 -17.34 -9.94
C ASP A 307 -0.51 -17.80 -8.68
N THR A 308 -0.23 -19.10 -8.57
CA THR A 308 0.51 -19.70 -7.45
C THR A 308 1.56 -20.66 -8.00
N TYR A 309 2.85 -20.35 -7.78
CA TYR A 309 3.92 -21.18 -8.34
C TYR A 309 5.22 -21.13 -7.53
N GLY A 310 5.74 -22.32 -7.19
CA GLY A 310 7.08 -22.51 -6.61
C GLY A 310 7.40 -21.53 -5.48
N ASP A 311 8.60 -20.95 -5.55
CA ASP A 311 9.14 -20.02 -4.54
C ASP A 311 8.48 -18.62 -4.57
N TRP A 312 7.55 -18.36 -5.50
CA TRP A 312 6.78 -17.11 -5.52
C TRP A 312 5.55 -17.17 -4.62
N GLY A 313 5.18 -18.37 -4.15
CA GLY A 313 3.92 -18.59 -3.43
C GLY A 313 2.72 -18.12 -4.26
N THR A 314 1.71 -17.58 -3.60
CA THR A 314 0.65 -16.82 -4.28
C THR A 314 1.19 -15.45 -4.67
N TYR A 315 0.99 -15.06 -5.93
CA TYR A 315 1.46 -13.80 -6.46
C TYR A 315 0.45 -13.18 -7.44
N ILE A 316 0.64 -11.89 -7.69
CA ILE A 316 -0.02 -11.18 -8.78
C ILE A 316 1.00 -10.47 -9.66
N TYR A 317 0.71 -10.43 -10.96
CA TYR A 317 1.18 -9.36 -11.82
C TYR A 317 0.07 -8.32 -11.96
N TYR A 318 0.44 -7.05 -11.99
CA TYR A 318 -0.52 -5.96 -12.18
C TYR A 318 0.16 -4.76 -12.85
N GLY A 319 -0.66 -3.89 -13.43
CA GLY A 319 -0.20 -2.63 -14.00
C GLY A 319 -0.87 -2.29 -15.31
N GLY A 320 -0.32 -1.29 -15.97
CA GLY A 320 -0.77 -0.81 -17.27
C GLY A 320 -0.38 0.65 -17.50
N PRO A 321 -0.39 1.11 -18.76
CA PRO A 321 0.03 2.46 -19.12
C PRO A 321 -1.04 3.53 -18.86
N GLY A 322 -2.24 3.11 -18.44
CA GLY A 322 -3.40 4.00 -18.36
C GLY A 322 -3.98 4.24 -19.74
N ASN A 323 -3.33 5.04 -20.59
CA ASN A 323 -3.85 5.42 -21.91
C ASN A 323 -3.23 4.58 -23.03
N ASN A 324 -4.06 3.93 -23.83
CA ASN A 324 -3.65 3.20 -25.04
C ASN A 324 -4.84 3.00 -25.99
N HIS A 325 -4.60 2.50 -27.19
CA HIS A 325 -5.63 2.33 -28.23
C HIS A 325 -6.85 1.49 -27.80
N ASN A 326 -6.67 0.54 -26.88
CA ASN A 326 -7.74 -0.35 -26.40
C ASN A 326 -8.39 0.15 -25.10
N CYS A 327 -7.88 1.23 -24.52
CA CYS A 327 -8.39 1.87 -23.32
C CYS A 327 -9.09 3.19 -23.70
N PRO A 328 -10.42 3.20 -23.84
CA PRO A 328 -11.19 4.35 -24.31
C PRO A 328 -11.37 5.46 -23.27
#